data_AF-A0A194V9I6-F1
#
_entry.id   AF-A0A194V9I6-F1
#
_cell.length_a   1.000
_cell.length_b   1.000
_cell.length_c   1.000
_cell.angle_alpha   90.00
_cell.angle_beta   90.00
_cell.angle_gamma   90.00
#
_symmetry.space_group_name_H-M   'P 1'
#
loop_
_entity.id
_entity.type
_entity.pdbx_description
1 polymer ?
#
loop_
_entity_poly.entity_id
_entity_poly.type
_entity_poly.pdbx_seq_one_letter_code
_entity_poly.pdbx_strand_id
1 'polypeptide(L)'
;MGQFDWFRSIGATQEAVNVLNDQPYLFTILVVMLIILILQGVFIWYIHWATLKPEQKKKKKENEKGQHLAKGIWEQECTQL
;
A
#
# COMPACT_ATOMS: atom_id res chain seq x y z
N MET A 1 -18.63 -21.94 -25.81
CA MET A 1 -18.37 -20.66 -25.11
C MET A 1 -17.11 -20.87 -24.30
N GLY A 2 -16.08 -20.08 -24.55
CA GLY A 2 -14.80 -20.17 -23.86
C GLY A 2 -14.95 -19.78 -22.40
N GLN A 3 -14.16 -20.42 -21.52
CA GLN A 3 -14.18 -20.16 -20.08
C GLN A 3 -13.91 -18.68 -19.76
N PHE A 4 -13.18 -18.00 -20.64
CA PHE A 4 -12.81 -16.60 -20.49
C PHE A 4 -13.63 -15.63 -21.37
N ASP A 5 -14.74 -16.03 -21.99
CA ASP A 5 -15.53 -15.13 -22.85
C ASP A 5 -16.13 -13.92 -22.09
N TRP A 6 -16.33 -14.06 -20.78
CA TRP A 6 -16.73 -12.94 -19.91
C TRP A 6 -15.63 -11.89 -19.70
N PHE A 7 -14.36 -12.19 -19.99
CA PHE A 7 -13.29 -11.17 -19.98
C PHE A 7 -13.55 -10.06 -21.01
N ARG A 8 -14.35 -10.33 -22.06
CA ARG A 8 -14.80 -9.29 -22.98
C ARG A 8 -15.67 -8.23 -22.30
N SER A 9 -16.48 -8.59 -21.30
CA SER A 9 -17.35 -7.62 -20.63
C SER A 9 -16.61 -6.66 -19.69
N ILE A 10 -15.38 -7.03 -19.30
CA ILE A 10 -14.46 -6.20 -18.51
C ILE A 10 -13.41 -5.49 -19.40
N GLY A 11 -13.56 -5.57 -20.73
CA GLY A 11 -12.76 -4.81 -21.71
C GLY A 11 -11.56 -5.55 -22.31
N ALA A 12 -11.46 -6.88 -22.17
CA ALA A 12 -10.39 -7.63 -22.80
C ALA A 12 -10.57 -7.72 -24.32
N THR A 13 -9.47 -7.58 -25.07
CA THR A 13 -9.46 -7.73 -26.52
C THR A 13 -9.75 -9.18 -26.93
N GLN A 14 -10.27 -9.35 -28.14
CA GLN A 14 -10.62 -10.68 -28.65
C GLN A 14 -9.44 -11.64 -28.67
N GLU A 15 -8.29 -11.14 -29.08
CA GLU A 15 -7.05 -11.89 -29.18
C GLU A 15 -6.56 -12.33 -27.79
N ALA A 16 -6.66 -11.45 -26.79
CA ALA A 16 -6.31 -11.80 -25.42
C ALA A 16 -7.21 -12.92 -24.88
N VAL A 17 -8.52 -12.86 -25.13
CA VAL A 17 -9.46 -13.92 -24.70
C VAL A 17 -9.20 -15.24 -25.42
N ASN A 18 -8.81 -15.21 -26.70
CA ASN A 18 -8.47 -16.42 -27.44
C ASN A 18 -7.18 -17.06 -26.91
N VAL A 19 -6.12 -16.27 -26.71
CA VAL A 19 -4.85 -16.76 -26.12
C VAL A 19 -5.07 -17.33 -24.72
N LEU A 20 -5.92 -16.68 -23.91
CA LEU A 20 -6.27 -17.17 -22.58
C LEU A 20 -7.03 -18.51 -22.62
N ASN A 21 -7.92 -18.71 -23.61
CA ASN A 21 -8.63 -19.97 -23.81
C ASN A 21 -7.70 -21.06 -24.38
N ASP A 22 -6.79 -20.72 -25.29
CA ASP A 22 -5.86 -21.66 -25.94
C ASP A 22 -4.75 -22.11 -24.98
N GLN A 23 -4.36 -21.25 -24.03
CA GLN A 23 -3.25 -21.49 -23.10
C GLN A 23 -3.67 -21.18 -21.66
N PRO A 24 -4.49 -22.03 -21.03
CA PRO A 24 -5.01 -21.79 -19.67
C PRO A 24 -3.92 -21.73 -18.59
N TYR A 25 -2.75 -22.35 -18.83
CA TYR A 25 -1.61 -22.26 -17.92
C TYR A 25 -1.02 -20.83 -17.88
N LEU A 26 -1.07 -20.08 -18.99
CA LEU A 26 -0.54 -18.72 -19.08
C LEU A 26 -1.32 -17.79 -18.14
N PHE A 27 -2.65 -17.91 -18.12
CA PHE A 27 -3.52 -17.19 -17.18
C PHE A 27 -3.15 -17.49 -15.72
N THR A 28 -2.98 -18.77 -15.40
CA THR A 28 -2.64 -19.21 -14.04
C THR A 28 -1.30 -18.62 -13.58
N ILE A 29 -0.29 -18.62 -14.45
CA ILE A 29 1.02 -18.03 -14.15
C ILE A 29 0.89 -16.52 -13.90
N LEU A 30 0.13 -15.80 -14.74
CA LEU A 30 -0.07 -14.35 -14.56
C LEU A 30 -0.72 -14.03 -13.21
N VAL A 31 -1.74 -14.79 -12.81
CA VAL A 31 -2.42 -14.62 -11.52
C VAL A 31 -1.48 -14.95 -10.35
N VAL A 32 -0.74 -16.06 -10.42
CA VAL A 32 0.23 -16.44 -9.39
C VAL A 32 1.32 -15.38 -9.26
N MET A 33 1.85 -14.87 -10.37
CA MET A 33 2.88 -13.84 -10.35
C MET A 33 2.36 -12.54 -9.73
N LEU A 34 1.12 -12.15 -10.03
CA LEU A 34 0.46 -10.99 -9.41
C LEU A 34 0.34 -11.15 -7.88
N ILE A 35 -0.04 -12.34 -7.41
CA ILE A 35 -0.13 -12.65 -5.97
C ILE A 35 1.26 -12.57 -5.32
N ILE A 36 2.29 -13.12 -5.96
CA ILE A 36 3.67 -13.05 -5.46
C ILE A 36 4.15 -11.60 -5.35
N LEU A 37 3.88 -10.76 -6.35
CA LEU A 37 4.24 -9.34 -6.32
C LEU A 37 3.52 -8.59 -5.20
N ILE A 38 2.24 -8.86 -4.97
CA ILE A 38 1.48 -8.28 -3.85
C ILE A 38 2.07 -8.75 -2.51
N LEU A 39 2.34 -10.05 -2.36
CA LEU A 39 2.97 -10.60 -1.17
C LEU A 39 4.34 -9.97 -0.91
N GLN A 40 5.17 -9.80 -1.93
CA GLN A 40 6.46 -9.12 -1.81
C GLN A 40 6.29 -7.65 -1.41
N GLY A 41 5.36 -6.93 -2.01
CA GLY A 41 5.05 -5.54 -1.65
C GLY A 41 4.63 -5.39 -0.19
N VAL A 42 3.72 -6.26 0.28
CA VAL A 42 3.26 -6.28 1.68
C VAL A 42 4.38 -6.73 2.62
N PHE A 43 5.22 -7.68 2.22
CA PHE A 43 6.35 -8.15 3.03
C PHE A 43 7.40 -7.05 3.21
N ILE A 44 7.72 -6.31 2.14
CA ILE A 44 8.62 -5.14 2.20
C ILE A 44 7.99 -4.03 3.04
N TRP A 45 6.69 -3.76 2.88
CA TRP A 45 5.97 -2.80 3.73
C TRP A 45 6.06 -3.18 5.21
N TYR A 46 5.83 -4.45 5.53
CA TYR A 46 5.90 -4.96 6.90
C TYR A 46 7.30 -4.81 7.48
N ILE A 47 8.34 -5.17 6.74
CA ILE A 47 9.73 -4.96 7.15
C ILE A 47 10.02 -3.47 7.31
N HIS A 48 9.57 -2.62 6.38
CA HIS A 48 9.75 -1.18 6.47
C HIS A 48 9.13 -0.63 7.75
N TRP A 49 7.90 -1.02 8.08
CA TRP A 49 7.23 -0.62 9.31
C TRP A 49 7.93 -1.14 10.58
N ALA A 50 8.41 -2.39 10.57
CA ALA A 50 9.10 -3.01 11.70
C ALA A 50 10.51 -2.47 11.93
N THR A 51 11.23 -2.09 10.86
CA THR A 51 12.60 -1.58 10.90
C THR A 51 12.71 -0.06 11.05
N LEU A 52 11.58 0.67 11.08
CA LEU A 52 11.54 2.07 11.50
C LEU A 52 12.19 2.21 12.89
N LYS A 53 13.42 2.73 12.89
CA LYS A 53 14.30 2.80 14.06
C LYS A 53 13.55 3.36 15.28
N PRO A 54 13.63 2.70 16.45
CA PRO A 54 12.97 3.18 17.68
C PRO A 54 13.41 4.59 18.08
N GLU A 55 14.57 5.04 17.59
CA GLU A 55 15.12 6.37 17.79
C GLU A 55 14.29 7.48 17.13
N GLN A 56 13.67 7.24 15.97
CA GLN A 56 12.81 8.22 15.28
C GLN A 56 11.43 8.35 15.94
N LYS A 57 10.94 7.28 16.58
CA LYS A 57 9.70 7.31 17.38
C LYS A 57 9.85 8.19 18.63
N LYS A 58 11.06 8.30 19.20
CA LYS A 58 11.34 9.18 20.35
C LYS A 58 11.41 10.65 19.93
N LYS A 59 12.13 10.97 18.84
CA LYS A 59 12.23 12.35 18.32
C LYS A 59 10.88 12.92 17.87
N LYS A 60 9.97 12.10 17.32
CA LYS A 60 8.62 12.56 16.95
C LYS A 60 7.77 12.91 18.19
N LYS A 61 7.81 12.06 19.22
CA LYS A 61 7.13 12.33 20.51
C LYS A 61 7.69 13.53 21.26
N GLU A 62 8.99 13.77 21.14
CA GLU A 62 9.66 14.91 21.76
C GLU A 62 9.29 16.23 21.06
N ASN A 63 9.26 16.25 19.72
CA ASN A 63 8.81 17.41 18.96
C ASN A 63 7.32 17.71 19.16
N GLU A 64 6.45 16.69 19.22
CA GLU A 64 5.02 16.88 19.50
C GLU A 64 4.78 17.44 20.91
N LYS A 65 5.52 16.94 21.92
CA LYS A 65 5.48 17.50 23.28
C LYS A 65 6.04 18.91 23.35
N GLY A 66 7.16 19.19 22.67
CA GLY A 66 7.78 20.51 22.62
C GLY A 66 6.87 21.56 21.97
N GLN A 67 6.17 21.20 20.89
CA GLN A 67 5.21 22.08 20.23
C GLN A 67 3.94 22.30 21.08
N HIS A 68 3.45 21.26 21.78
CA HIS A 68 2.31 21.41 22.70
C HIS A 68 2.66 22.29 23.92
N LEU A 69 3.87 22.13 24.47
CA LEU A 69 4.38 22.98 25.56
C LEU A 69 4.58 24.42 25.10
N ALA A 70 5.20 24.64 23.94
CA ALA A 70 5.35 25.98 23.38
C ALA A 70 3.99 26.63 23.14
N LYS A 71 3.03 25.90 22.55
CA LYS A 71 1.67 26.43 22.33
C LYS A 71 0.96 26.78 23.64
N GLY A 72 1.05 25.93 24.67
CA GLY A 72 0.47 26.21 25.97
C GLY A 72 1.09 27.42 26.68
N ILE A 73 2.39 27.67 26.51
CA ILE A 73 3.08 28.83 27.08
C ILE A 73 2.64 30.12 26.36
N TRP A 74 2.62 30.12 25.01
CA TRP A 74 2.14 31.27 24.23
C TRP A 74 0.66 31.60 24.53
N GLU A 75 -0.19 30.60 24.74
CA GLU A 75 -1.61 30.80 25.09
C GLU A 75 -1.79 31.40 26.50
N GLN A 76 -0.95 31.01 27.46
CA GLN A 76 -0.94 31.59 28.82
C GLN A 76 -0.49 33.05 28.81
N GLU A 77 0.53 33.39 28.01
CA GLU A 77 1.08 34.74 27.91
C GLU A 77 0.07 35.73 27.26
N CYS A 78 -0.67 35.30 26.23
CA CYS A 78 -1.71 36.13 25.61
C CYS A 78 -2.97 36.33 26.46
N THR A 79 -3.19 35.54 27.52
CA THR A 79 -4.36 35.66 28.40
C THR A 79 -4.12 36.63 29.57
N GLN A 80 -2.86 36.99 29.86
CA GLN A 80 -2.45 37.89 30.94
C GLN A 80 -2.24 39.35 30.50
N LEU A 81 -2.46 39.64 29.21
CA LEU A 81 -2.46 41.00 28.61
C LEU A 81 -3.90 41.43 28.32
#